data_AF-A0A1G1HEZ6-F1
#
_entry.id   AF-A0A1G1HEZ6-F1
#
_cell.length_a   1.000
_cell.length_b   1.000
_cell.length_c   1.000
_cell.angle_alpha   90.00
_cell.angle_beta   90.00
_cell.angle_gamma   90.00
#
_symmetry.space_group_name_H-M   'P 1'
#
loop_
_entity.id
_entity.type
_entity.pdbx_description
1 polymer ?
#
loop_
_entity_poly.entity_id
_entity_poly.type
_entity_poly.pdbx_seq_one_letter_code
_entity_poly.pdbx_strand_id
1 'polypeptide(L)' 'MHSEKDDDRTYRLDEEHLRILQEIEKTTHQSVTSQIREGIELFIRSKKCDPHSLSIFSPIIFERPYRSHDQ' A
#
# COMPACT_ATOMS: atom_id res chain seq x y z
N MET A 1 -0.25 -28.72 7.48
CA MET A 1 0.04 -28.47 6.05
C MET A 1 -0.89 -27.33 5.60
N HIS A 2 -0.47 -26.08 5.77
CA HIS A 2 -1.23 -24.92 5.26
C HIS A 2 -0.82 -24.69 3.81
N SER A 3 -1.67 -25.07 2.86
CA SER A 3 -1.56 -24.56 1.49
C SER A 3 -2.06 -23.12 1.51
N GLU A 4 -1.13 -22.17 1.55
CA GLU A 4 -1.38 -20.82 1.04
C GLU A 4 -1.71 -20.97 -0.45
N LYS A 5 -2.99 -20.78 -0.78
CA LYS A 5 -3.45 -20.76 -2.16
C LYS A 5 -2.93 -19.47 -2.76
N ASP A 6 -2.06 -19.58 -3.76
CA ASP A 6 -1.74 -18.48 -4.67
C ASP A 6 -3.06 -17.87 -5.17
N ASP A 7 -3.35 -16.68 -4.68
CA ASP A 7 -4.55 -15.90 -4.96
C ASP A 7 -4.32 -15.18 -6.30
N ASP A 8 -4.15 -15.95 -7.38
CA ASP A 8 -3.92 -15.40 -8.73
C ASP A 8 -5.24 -14.90 -9.33
N ARG A 9 -5.79 -13.85 -8.71
CA ARG A 9 -7.00 -13.18 -9.17
C ARG A 9 -6.63 -12.23 -10.29
N THR A 10 -6.71 -12.74 -11.52
CA THR A 10 -6.64 -11.89 -12.71
C THR A 10 -7.93 -11.08 -12.83
N TYR A 11 -7.87 -9.78 -12.48
CA TYR A 11 -8.95 -8.84 -12.70
C TYR A 11 -8.87 -8.25 -14.11
N ARG A 12 -10.01 -8.24 -14.82
CA ARG A 12 -10.12 -7.59 -16.13
C ARG A 12 -10.62 -6.17 -15.95
N LEU A 13 -9.93 -5.23 -16.59
CA LEU A 13 -10.35 -3.84 -16.68
C LEU A 13 -11.22 -3.64 -17.91
N ASP A 14 -12.24 -2.80 -17.78
CA ASP A 14 -13.04 -2.36 -18.92
C ASP A 14 -12.22 -1.47 -19.87
N GLU A 15 -12.63 -1.40 -21.13
CA GLU A 15 -11.89 -0.67 -22.18
C GLU A 15 -11.72 0.82 -21.87
N GLU A 16 -12.71 1.45 -21.23
CA GLU A 16 -12.64 2.85 -20.82
C GLU A 16 -11.50 3.08 -19.81
N HIS A 17 -11.40 2.23 -18.79
CA HIS A 17 -10.34 2.30 -17.78
C HIS A 17 -8.95 2.08 -18.40
N LEU A 18 -8.84 1.17 -19.37
CA LEU A 18 -7.60 0.96 -20.13
C LEU A 18 -7.17 2.21 -20.90
N ARG A 19 -8.10 2.90 -21.56
CA ARG A 19 -7.80 4.14 -22.31
C ARG A 19 -7.28 5.23 -21.38
N ILE A 20 -7.92 5.40 -20.22
CA ILE A 20 -7.50 6.37 -19.21
C ILE A 20 -6.08 6.05 -18.73
N LEU A 21 -5.80 4.80 -18.37
CA LEU A 21 -4.46 4.40 -17.91
C LEU A 21 -3.37 4.63 -18.97
N GLN A 22 -3.67 4.37 -20.24
CA GLN A 22 -2.73 4.65 -21.35
C GLN A 22 -2.48 6.16 -21.53
N GLU A 23 -3.49 6.99 -21.32
CA GLU A 23 -3.32 8.45 -21.37
C GLU A 23 -2.46 8.96 -20.21
N ILE A 24 -2.66 8.41 -19.01
CA ILE A 24 -1.86 8.75 -17.84
C ILE A 24 -0.39 8.30 -18.03
N GLU A 25 -0.15 7.10 -18.58
CA GLU A 25 1.21 6.63 -18.89
C GLU A 25 1.93 7.56 -19.88
N LYS A 26 1.22 8.04 -20.92
CA LYS A 26 1.77 9.00 -21.90
C LYS A 26 2.12 10.35 -21.27
N THR A 27 1.30 10.83 -20.33
CA THR A 27 1.48 12.17 -19.72
C THR A 27 2.53 12.17 -18.62
N THR A 28 2.64 11.08 -17.87
CA THR A 28 3.54 10.96 -16.72
C THR A 28 4.89 10.32 -17.05
N HIS A 29 5.01 9.68 -18.23
CA HIS A 29 6.16 8.86 -18.61
C HIS A 29 6.47 7.73 -17.61
N GLN A 30 5.46 7.26 -16.88
CA GLN A 30 5.55 6.17 -15.91
C GLN A 30 4.69 5.00 -16.36
N SER A 31 5.16 3.77 -16.07
CA SER A 31 4.42 2.58 -16.49
C SER A 31 3.08 2.47 -15.76
N VAL A 32 2.06 2.00 -16.49
CA VAL A 32 0.72 1.72 -15.91
C VAL A 32 0.82 0.86 -14.64
N THR A 33 1.69 -0.15 -14.65
CA THR A 33 1.91 -1.02 -13.49
C THR A 33 2.41 -0.25 -12.26
N SER A 34 3.32 0.71 -12.45
CA SER A 34 3.82 1.54 -11.35
C SER A 34 2.72 2.41 -10.76
N GLN A 35 1.85 2.96 -11.61
CA GLN A 35 0.74 3.80 -11.18
C GLN A 35 -0.35 3.03 -10.46
N ILE A 36 -0.67 1.83 -10.95
CA ILE A 36 -1.60 0.93 -10.26
C ILE A 36 -1.05 0.58 -8.88
N ARG A 37 0.24 0.26 -8.77
CA ARG A 37 0.87 -0.04 -7.48
C ARG A 37 0.75 1.14 -6.52
N GLU A 38 1.13 2.34 -6.95
CA GLU A 38 1.07 3.56 -6.15
C GLU A 38 -0.37 3.88 -5.71
N GLY A 39 -1.33 3.78 -6.62
CA GLY A 39 -2.75 3.99 -6.32
C GLY A 39 -3.28 3.01 -5.27
N ILE A 40 -2.88 1.73 -5.34
CA ILE A 40 -3.23 0.72 -4.34
C ILE A 40 -2.58 1.05 -2.99
N GLU A 41 -1.30 1.42 -2.97
CA GLU A 41 -0.60 1.81 -1.73
C GLU A 41 -1.28 3.01 -1.06
N LEU A 42 -1.63 4.05 -1.81
CA LEU A 42 -2.34 5.23 -1.32
C LEU A 42 -3.74 4.89 -0.81
N PHE A 43 -4.48 4.05 -1.53
CA PHE A 43 -5.80 3.58 -1.10
C PHE A 43 -5.70 2.82 0.22
N ILE A 44 -4.76 1.89 0.36
CA ILE A 44 -4.54 1.14 1.60
C ILE A 44 -4.18 2.09 2.76
N ARG A 45 -3.28 3.05 2.54
CA ARG A 45 -2.93 4.06 3.55
C ARG A 45 -4.15 4.88 3.97
N SER A 46 -5.00 5.28 3.03
CA SER A 46 -6.22 6.04 3.31
C SER A 46 -7.22 5.26 4.16
N LYS A 47 -7.23 3.93 4.06
CA LYS A 47 -8.13 3.06 4.84
C LYS A 47 -7.56 2.63 6.18
N LYS A 48 -6.23 2.66 6.35
CA LYS A 48 -5.53 2.20 7.56
C LYS A 48 -5.09 3.31 8.50
N CYS A 49 -5.07 4.56 8.07
CA CYS A 49 -4.64 5.66 8.93
C CYS A 49 -5.73 6.04 9.93
N ASP A 50 -5.51 5.62 11.17
CA ASP A 50 -6.02 6.29 12.35
C ASP A 50 -5.52 7.77 12.30
N PRO A 51 -6.42 8.78 12.37
CA PRO A 51 -6.05 10.19 12.20
C PRO A 51 -4.97 10.69 13.18
N HIS A 52 -4.70 9.95 14.26
CA HIS A 52 -3.64 10.26 15.22
C HIS A 52 -2.23 9.80 14.82
N SER A 53 -2.10 8.92 13.82
CA SER A 53 -0.82 8.33 13.41
C SER A 53 -0.09 9.07 12.28
N LEU A 54 -0.67 10.15 11.74
CA LEU A 54 -0.17 10.84 10.54
C LEU A 54 0.59 12.14 10.80
N SER A 55 0.96 12.46 12.05
CA SER A 55 1.87 13.58 12.25
C SER A 55 3.30 13.16 11.89
N ILE A 56 3.92 13.83 10.93
CA ILE A 56 5.37 13.77 10.70
C ILE A 56 6.17 14.24 11.94
N PHE A 57 5.49 14.84 12.91
CA PHE A 57 6.03 15.24 14.21
C PHE A 57 5.66 14.28 15.34
N SER A 58 5.06 13.13 15.06
CA SER A 58 4.81 12.11 16.09
C SER A 58 6.15 11.64 16.66
N PRO A 59 6.39 11.76 17.98
CA PRO A 59 7.65 11.35 18.57
C PRO A 59 7.85 9.83 18.41
N ILE A 60 9.05 9.44 18.00
CA ILE A 60 9.45 8.03 17.94
C ILE A 60 9.48 7.50 19.38
N ILE A 61 8.58 6.57 19.70
CA ILE A 61 8.58 5.86 20.98
C ILE A 61 9.53 4.67 20.84
N PHE A 62 10.67 4.72 21.53
CA PHE A 62 11.51 3.54 21.71
C PHE A 62 10.96 2.73 22.87
N GLU A 63 10.26 1.63 22.57
CA GLU A 63 9.91 0.65 23.59
C GLU A 63 11.20 0.04 24.15
N ARG A 64 11.46 0.27 25.44
CA ARG A 64 12.60 -0.37 26.11
C ARG A 64 12.30 -1.87 26.20
N PRO A 65 13.28 -2.74 25.90
CA PRO A 65 13.13 -4.15 26.23
C PRO A 65 12.96 -4.26 27.74
N TYR A 66 11.83 -4.85 28.16
CA TYR A 66 11.63 -5.28 29.54
C TYR A 66 12.78 -6.23 29.90
N ARG A 67 13.75 -5.74 30.69
CA ARG A 67 14.64 -6.65 31.43
C ARG A 67 13.85 -7.14 32.61
N SER A 68 13.29 -8.34 32.50
CA SER A 68 13.00 -9.17 33.66
C SER A 68 14.32 -9.40 34.39
N HIS A 69 14.54 -8.65 35.48
CA HIS A 69 15.48 -9.09 36.50
C HIS A 69 14.80 -10.21 37.27
N ASP A 70 15.27 -11.43 37.03
CA ASP A 70 15.11 -12.53 37.98
C ASP A 70 15.57 -12.05 39.38
N GLN A 71 14.68 -12.21 40.35
CA GLN A 71 15.00 -12.39 41.77
C GLN A 71 14.21 -13.59 42.28
#